data_AF-A0A6J4PHH1-F1
#
_entry.id   AF-A0A6J4PHH1-F1
#
_cell.length_a   1.000
_cell.length_b   1.000
_cell.length_c   1.000
_cell.angle_alpha   90.00
_cell.angle_beta   90.00
_cell.angle_gamma   90.00
#
_symmetry.space_group_name_H-M   'P 1'
#
loop_
_entity.id
_entity.type
_entity.pdbx_description
1 polymer ?
#
loop_
_entity_poly.entity_id
_entity_poly.type
_entity_poly.pdbx_seq_one_letter_code
_entity_poly.pdbx_strand_id
1 'polypeptide(L)'
;EMLEIQSFDEDTVNELRSRAKDVLLTMDIAREESMEAVSQNLRDLDGLPSELIPKLVEAGVNTRDELADLAVDELTEITGQSADEAKALIMKAREHWFTSAAATQE
;
A
#
# COMPACT_ATOMS: atom_id res chain seq x y z
N GLU A 1 -7.39 -35.73 -7.62
CA GLU A 1 -6.00 -35.22 -7.75
C GLU A 1 -5.78 -34.66 -9.15
N MET A 2 -4.86 -33.70 -9.36
CA MET A 2 -4.63 -33.08 -10.70
C MET A 2 -4.18 -34.08 -11.78
N LEU A 3 -3.72 -35.27 -11.38
CA LEU A 3 -3.36 -36.41 -12.23
C LEU A 3 -4.58 -37.19 -12.78
N GLU A 4 -5.81 -36.92 -12.31
CA GLU A 4 -7.03 -37.61 -12.80
C GLU A 4 -7.60 -36.98 -14.08
N ILE A 5 -7.03 -35.88 -14.55
CA ILE A 5 -7.42 -35.22 -15.80
C ILE A 5 -6.65 -35.89 -16.93
N GLN A 6 -7.35 -36.64 -17.81
CA GLN A 6 -6.80 -37.45 -18.92
C GLN A 6 -5.87 -36.72 -19.93
N SER A 7 -5.68 -35.41 -19.77
CA SER A 7 -4.85 -34.55 -20.64
C SER A 7 -3.61 -33.97 -19.94
N PHE A 8 -3.40 -34.24 -18.64
CA PHE A 8 -2.23 -33.76 -17.91
C PHE A 8 -1.34 -34.94 -17.51
N ASP A 9 -0.17 -35.03 -18.16
CA ASP A 9 0.90 -35.91 -17.70
C ASP A 9 1.59 -35.34 -16.45
N GLU A 10 2.33 -36.20 -15.75
CA GLU A 10 3.03 -35.85 -14.50
C GLU A 10 4.00 -34.67 -14.69
N ASP A 11 4.64 -34.58 -15.85
CA ASP A 11 5.54 -33.49 -16.23
C ASP A 11 4.79 -32.15 -16.31
N THR A 12 3.61 -32.12 -16.95
CA THR A 12 2.79 -30.90 -17.06
C THR A 12 2.24 -30.46 -15.71
N VAL A 13 1.82 -31.41 -14.86
CA VAL A 13 1.35 -31.08 -13.50
C VAL A 13 2.50 -30.51 -12.65
N ASN A 14 3.69 -31.10 -12.74
CA ASN A 14 4.87 -30.60 -12.04
C ASN A 14 5.30 -29.22 -12.54
N GLU A 15 5.25 -29.00 -13.85
CA GLU A 15 5.53 -27.69 -14.45
C GLU A 15 4.52 -26.63 -13.99
N LEU A 16 3.22 -26.95 -13.98
CA LEU A 16 2.18 -26.04 -13.51
C LEU A 16 2.36 -25.70 -12.03
N ARG A 17 2.73 -26.69 -11.21
CA ARG A 17 3.06 -26.47 -9.78
C ARG A 17 4.31 -25.61 -9.62
N SER A 18 5.33 -25.79 -10.45
CA SER A 18 6.54 -24.98 -10.44
C SER A 18 6.20 -23.53 -10.79
N ARG A 19 5.49 -23.30 -11.89
CA ARG A 19 5.07 -21.95 -12.32
C ARG A 19 4.20 -21.25 -11.28
N ALA A 20 3.28 -21.98 -10.64
CA ALA A 20 2.48 -21.42 -9.55
C ALA A 20 3.34 -20.96 -8.37
N LYS A 21 4.37 -21.74 -8.00
CA LYS A 21 5.34 -21.33 -6.97
C LYS A 21 6.16 -20.12 -7.38
N ASP A 22 6.58 -20.05 -8.64
CA ASP A 22 7.37 -18.93 -9.16
C ASP A 22 6.56 -17.62 -9.16
N VAL A 23 5.27 -17.70 -9.51
CA VAL A 23 4.34 -16.56 -9.44
C VAL A 23 4.16 -16.09 -8.00
N LEU A 24 3.96 -17.02 -7.05
CA LEU A 24 3.84 -16.68 -5.63
C LEU A 24 5.11 -16.01 -5.09
N LEU A 25 6.29 -16.55 -5.43
CA LEU A 25 7.56 -15.95 -5.04
C LEU A 25 7.72 -14.54 -5.63
N THR A 26 7.35 -14.35 -6.89
CA THR A 26 7.41 -13.03 -7.55
C THR A 26 6.45 -12.03 -6.87
N MET A 27 5.26 -12.48 -6.48
CA MET A 27 4.31 -11.65 -5.73
C MET A 27 4.85 -11.28 -4.34
N ASP A 28 5.51 -12.22 -3.65
CA ASP A 28 6.11 -11.97 -2.35
C ASP A 28 7.28 -10.97 -2.44
N ILE A 29 8.14 -11.08 -3.46
CA ILE A 29 9.23 -10.12 -3.72
C ILE A 29 8.66 -8.73 -4.03
N ALA A 30 7.67 -8.62 -4.93
CA ALA A 30 7.06 -7.34 -5.27
C ALA A 30 6.40 -6.67 -4.05
N ARG A 31 5.85 -7.47 -3.13
CA ARG A 31 5.31 -6.98 -1.85
C ARG A 31 6.43 -6.48 -0.94
N GLU A 32 7.52 -7.21 -0.82
CA GLU A 32 8.68 -6.83 0.01
C GLU A 32 9.35 -5.54 -0.50
N GLU A 33 9.59 -5.44 -1.81
CA GLU A 33 10.16 -4.25 -2.45
C GLU A 33 9.24 -3.02 -2.32
N SER A 34 7.92 -3.21 -2.52
CA SER A 34 6.95 -2.15 -2.26
C SER A 34 7.00 -1.68 -0.80
N MET A 35 7.19 -2.61 0.14
CA MET A 35 7.33 -2.30 1.56
C MET A 35 8.66 -1.59 1.89
N GLU A 36 9.76 -1.83 1.18
CA GLU A 36 10.99 -1.04 1.36
C GLU A 36 10.91 0.35 0.71
N ALA A 37 10.14 0.50 -0.36
CA ALA A 37 10.02 1.77 -1.09
C ALA A 37 9.10 2.81 -0.42
N VAL A 38 8.17 2.38 0.44
CA VAL A 38 7.33 3.30 1.23
C VAL A 38 8.23 4.13 2.14
N SER A 39 8.18 5.46 2.02
CA SER A 39 9.00 6.29 2.91
C SER A 39 8.60 6.02 4.36
N GLN A 40 9.61 5.90 5.23
CA GLN A 40 9.45 5.68 6.68
C GLN A 40 8.37 6.61 7.28
N ASN A 41 8.23 7.82 6.71
CA ASN A 41 7.31 8.86 7.15
C ASN A 41 5.82 8.52 7.03
N LEU A 42 5.41 7.65 6.09
CA LEU A 42 4.01 7.19 6.00
C LEU A 42 3.69 6.15 7.09
N ARG A 43 4.65 5.25 7.37
CA ARG A 43 4.49 4.21 8.40
C ARG A 43 4.37 4.78 9.80
N ASP A 44 5.00 5.92 10.05
CA ASP A 44 5.00 6.59 11.34
C ASP A 44 3.75 7.50 11.51
N LEU A 45 2.85 7.57 10.52
CA LEU A 45 1.62 8.35 10.64
C LEU A 45 0.59 7.59 11.47
N ASP A 46 0.41 8.07 12.70
CA ASP A 46 -0.62 7.58 13.62
C ASP A 46 -2.02 7.65 12.98
N GLY A 47 -2.71 6.51 12.95
CA GLY A 47 -4.03 6.37 12.32
C GLY A 47 -4.04 5.89 10.86
N LEU A 48 -2.88 5.78 10.19
CA LEU A 48 -2.79 5.20 8.84
C LEU A 48 -2.73 3.66 8.89
N PRO A 49 -3.72 2.94 8.33
CA PRO A 49 -3.66 1.48 8.24
C PRO A 49 -2.56 1.03 7.28
N SER A 50 -1.78 0.03 7.68
CA SER A 50 -0.67 -0.48 6.86
C SER A 50 -1.11 -1.10 5.53
N GLU A 51 -2.37 -1.49 5.41
CA GLU A 51 -2.98 -1.99 4.18
C GLU A 51 -3.30 -0.91 3.14
N LEU A 52 -3.37 0.37 3.54
CA LEU A 52 -3.61 1.49 2.62
C LEU A 52 -2.31 2.05 2.04
N ILE A 53 -1.20 1.87 2.75
CA ILE A 53 0.14 2.26 2.32
C ILE A 53 0.48 1.83 0.88
N PRO A 54 0.33 0.54 0.48
CA PRO A 54 0.64 0.15 -0.89
C PRO A 54 -0.25 0.84 -1.93
N LYS A 55 -1.53 1.08 -1.61
CA LYS A 55 -2.46 1.82 -2.50
C LYS A 55 -2.02 3.27 -2.68
N LEU A 56 -1.56 3.91 -1.60
CA LEU A 56 -1.04 5.27 -1.63
C LEU A 56 0.23 5.35 -2.48
N VAL A 57 1.17 4.42 -2.31
CA VAL A 57 2.39 4.35 -3.13
C VAL A 57 2.07 4.13 -4.61
N GLU A 58 1.13 3.24 -4.93
CA GLU A 58 0.66 3.02 -6.30
C GLU A 58 0.06 4.30 -6.92
N ALA A 59 -0.62 5.11 -6.11
CA ALA A 59 -1.14 6.42 -6.49
C ALA A 59 -0.07 7.54 -6.53
N GLY A 60 1.20 7.23 -6.26
CA GLY A 60 2.31 8.20 -6.26
C GLY A 60 2.49 8.97 -4.95
N VAL A 61 1.78 8.59 -3.88
CA VAL A 61 1.86 9.21 -2.55
C VAL A 61 2.84 8.43 -1.69
N ASN A 62 4.05 8.96 -1.52
CA ASN A 62 5.16 8.29 -0.85
C ASN A 62 5.50 8.92 0.51
N THR A 63 5.05 10.15 0.76
CA THR A 63 5.40 10.97 1.92
C THR A 63 4.17 11.51 2.64
N ARG A 64 4.37 11.92 3.90
CA ARG A 64 3.32 12.58 4.70
C ARG A 64 2.86 13.89 4.07
N ASP A 65 3.75 14.63 3.42
CA ASP A 65 3.42 15.89 2.73
C ASP A 65 2.51 15.66 1.53
N GLU A 66 2.82 14.65 0.70
CA GLU A 66 1.97 14.27 -0.43
C GLU A 66 0.58 13.82 0.05
N LEU A 67 0.51 13.06 1.15
CA LEU A 67 -0.76 12.69 1.78
C LEU A 67 -1.51 13.91 2.35
N ALA A 68 -0.81 14.91 2.86
CA ALA A 68 -1.41 16.14 3.36
C ALA A 68 -1.95 17.03 2.23
N ASP A 69 -1.42 16.93 1.02
CA ASP A 69 -1.84 17.72 -0.14
C ASP A 69 -3.04 17.09 -0.88
N LEU A 70 -3.28 15.78 -0.71
CA LEU A 70 -4.41 15.07 -1.31
C LEU A 70 -5.78 15.70 -0.98
N ALA A 71 -6.68 15.64 -1.95
CA ALA A 71 -8.10 15.92 -1.75
C ALA A 71 -8.81 14.73 -1.07
N VAL A 72 -9.91 15.01 -0.36
CA VAL A 72 -10.73 13.96 0.29
C VAL A 72 -11.32 12.99 -0.72
N ASP A 73 -11.80 13.51 -1.86
CA ASP A 73 -12.38 12.69 -2.92
C ASP A 73 -11.32 11.76 -3.54
N GLU A 74 -10.12 12.29 -3.81
CA GLU A 74 -9.00 11.53 -4.35
C GLU A 74 -8.54 10.41 -3.40
N LEU A 75 -8.38 10.72 -2.10
CA LEU A 75 -8.01 9.72 -1.11
C LEU A 75 -9.11 8.64 -0.94
N THR A 76 -10.38 9.03 -1.05
CA THR A 76 -11.52 8.10 -1.02
C THR A 76 -11.48 7.16 -2.23
N GLU A 77 -11.18 7.67 -3.42
CA GLU A 77 -11.02 6.87 -4.65
C GLU A 77 -9.84 5.88 -4.55
N ILE A 78 -8.71 6.30 -3.98
CA ILE A 78 -7.51 5.45 -3.83
C ILE A 78 -7.74 4.35 -2.79
N THR A 79 -8.28 4.71 -1.62
CA THR A 79 -8.31 3.81 -0.45
C THR A 79 -9.60 2.99 -0.36
N GLY A 80 -10.70 3.53 -0.90
CA GLY A 80 -12.05 2.98 -0.74
C GLY A 80 -12.68 3.27 0.63
N GLN A 81 -12.07 4.14 1.43
CA GLN A 81 -12.60 4.53 2.74
C GLN A 81 -13.76 5.52 2.63
N SER A 82 -14.45 5.78 3.74
CA SER A 82 -15.43 6.86 3.79
C SER A 82 -14.75 8.24 3.73
N ALA A 83 -15.49 9.24 3.24
CA ALA A 83 -15.00 10.62 3.17
C ALA A 83 -14.58 11.18 4.55
N ASP A 84 -15.23 10.74 5.63
CA ASP A 84 -14.88 11.15 7.00
C ASP A 84 -13.53 10.57 7.45
N GLU A 85 -13.27 9.29 7.15
CA GLU A 85 -11.99 8.63 7.43
C GLU A 85 -10.85 9.25 6.61
N ALA A 86 -11.08 9.45 5.31
CA ALA A 86 -10.12 10.11 4.42
C ALA A 86 -9.78 11.53 4.91
N LYS A 87 -10.81 12.31 5.28
CA LYS A 87 -10.62 13.65 5.84
C LYS A 87 -9.81 13.64 7.14
N ALA A 88 -10.08 12.68 8.03
CA ALA A 88 -9.34 12.54 9.28
C ALA A 88 -7.86 12.24 9.02
N LEU A 89 -7.56 11.34 8.08
CA LEU A 89 -6.18 11.02 7.67
C LEU A 89 -5.45 12.22 7.07
N ILE A 90 -6.10 12.98 6.18
CA ILE A 90 -5.51 14.19 5.58
C ILE A 90 -5.23 15.25 6.66
N MET A 91 -6.16 15.47 7.58
CA MET A 91 -5.96 16.40 8.70
C MET A 91 -4.77 15.97 9.57
N LYS A 92 -4.70 14.68 9.91
CA LYS A 92 -3.61 14.08 10.67
C LYS A 92 -2.27 14.22 9.96
N ALA A 93 -2.24 14.01 8.65
CA ALA A 93 -1.07 14.27 7.83
C ALA A 93 -0.65 15.75 7.93
N ARG A 94 -1.59 16.70 7.87
CA ARG A 94 -1.34 18.15 8.00
C ARG A 94 -0.89 18.61 9.39
N GLU A 95 -1.17 17.87 10.46
CA GLU A 95 -0.82 18.26 11.84
C GLU A 95 0.66 18.66 12.00
N HIS A 96 1.59 18.03 11.28
CA HIS A 96 3.01 18.37 11.41
C HIS A 96 3.35 19.80 10.95
N TRP A 97 2.63 20.34 9.97
CA TRP A 97 2.78 21.74 9.56
C TRP A 97 2.30 22.70 10.66
N PHE A 98 1.24 22.33 11.39
CA PHE A 98 0.73 23.11 12.52
C PHE A 98 1.61 22.99 13.77
N THR A 99 2.22 21.83 13.99
CA THR A 99 3.11 21.60 15.14
C THR A 99 4.46 22.31 14.95
N SER A 100 4.93 22.47 13.71
CA SER A 100 6.14 23.24 13.40
C SER A 100 5.92 24.77 13.46
N ALA A 101 4.71 25.26 13.13
CA ALA A 101 4.36 26.67 13.23
C ALA A 101 4.31 27.22 14.67
N ALA A 102 4.05 26.37 15.67
CA ALA A 102 4.01 26.77 17.08
C ALA A 102 5.41 27.01 17.69
N ALA A 103 6.49 26.60 17.02
CA ALA A 103 7.87 26.77 17.51
C ALA A 103 8.54 28.09 17.05
N THR A 104 7.83 28.96 16.32
CA THR A 104 8.38 30.24 15.78
C THR A 104 7.71 31.50 16.34
N GLN A 105 6.99 31.42 17.46
CA GLN A 105 6.59 32.62 18.21
C GLN A 105 7.30 32.62 19.57
N GLU A 106 8.45 33.30 19.60
CA GLU A 106 9.02 33.92 20.80
C GLU A 106 8.07 34.98 21.39
#